data_AF-A0A9X2E5V7-F1
#
_entry.id   AF-A0A9X2E5V7-F1
#
_cell.length_a   1.000
_cell.length_b   1.000
_cell.length_c   1.000
_cell.angle_alpha   90.00
_cell.angle_beta   90.00
_cell.angle_gamma   90.00
#
_symmetry.space_group_name_H-M   'P 1'
#
loop_
_entity.id
_entity.type
_entity.pdbx_description
1 polymer ?
#
loop_
_entity_poly.entity_id
_entity_poly.type
_entity_poly.pdbx_seq_one_letter_code
_entity_poly.pdbx_strand_id
1 'polypeptide(L)' 'MDSPDTLPEAPTRRITVYFDGAGPGDQLILEYAATRAEAWEFAAAAVNSGLAVTVDSKVRPGLRPLPCRSLWH' A
#
# COMPACT_ATOMS: atom_id res chain seq x y z
N MET A 1 9.00 30.56 12.02
CA MET A 1 7.56 30.26 11.93
C MET A 1 7.45 28.77 11.80
N ASP A 2 7.03 28.10 12.87
CA ASP A 2 6.66 26.69 12.87
C ASP A 2 5.61 26.43 11.79
N SER A 3 6.02 25.74 10.72
CA SER A 3 5.08 25.11 9.80
C SER A 3 4.22 24.14 10.60
N PRO A 4 2.90 24.06 10.37
CA PRO A 4 2.08 23.11 11.09
C PRO A 4 2.60 21.72 10.73
N ASP A 5 3.14 21.04 11.73
CA ASP A 5 3.37 19.60 11.73
C ASP A 5 2.18 18.94 11.05
N THR A 6 2.37 18.58 9.78
CA THR A 6 1.38 17.82 9.03
C THR A 6 1.53 16.42 9.59
N LEU A 7 0.84 16.16 10.71
CA LEU A 7 0.84 14.84 11.32
C LEU A 7 0.58 13.83 10.20
N PRO A 8 1.48 12.85 9.98
CA PRO A 8 1.30 11.90 8.90
C PRO A 8 -0.07 11.25 9.08
N GLU A 9 -0.92 11.38 8.06
CA GLU A 9 -2.29 10.87 8.11
C GLU A 9 -2.25 9.39 8.56
N ALA A 10 -3.14 9.03 9.47
CA ALA A 10 -3.17 7.68 10.01
C ALA A 10 -3.52 6.68 8.89
N PRO A 11 -2.85 5.52 8.83
CA PRO A 11 -3.23 4.48 7.88
C PRO A 11 -4.67 4.01 8.12
N THR A 12 -5.51 4.18 7.11
CA THR A 12 -6.93 3.75 7.13
C THR A 12 -7.23 2.66 6.12
N ARG A 13 -6.25 2.31 5.27
CA ARG A 13 -6.38 1.34 4.20
C ARG A 13 -5.36 0.23 4.33
N ARG A 14 -5.79 -0.98 4.01
CA ARG A 14 -4.92 -2.12 3.77
C ARG A 14 -4.83 -2.33 2.26
N ILE A 15 -3.61 -2.39 1.75
CA ILE A 15 -3.29 -2.78 0.38
C ILE A 15 -2.81 -4.23 0.43
N THR A 16 -3.35 -5.08 -0.43
CA THR A 16 -2.84 -6.45 -0.63
C THR A 16 -2.41 -6.59 -2.09
N VAL A 17 -1.15 -6.94 -2.30
CA VAL A 17 -0.54 -7.14 -3.63
C VAL A 17 -0.29 -8.62 -3.84
N TYR A 18 -0.67 -9.12 -5.01
CA TYR A 18 -0.49 -10.52 -5.39
C TYR A 18 0.56 -10.60 -6.49
N PHE A 19 1.58 -11.41 -6.26
CA PHE A 19 2.59 -11.76 -7.25
C PHE A 19 2.44 -13.25 -7.57
N ASP A 20 2.27 -13.55 -8.85
CA ASP A 20 2.33 -14.92 -9.33
C ASP A 20 3.79 -15.36 -9.40
N GLY A 21 4.12 -16.45 -8.72
CA GLY A 21 5.43 -17.07 -8.80
C GLY A 21 5.58 -17.95 -10.04
N ALA A 22 6.80 -18.44 -10.24
CA ALA A 22 7.15 -19.23 -11.43
C ALA A 22 6.47 -20.62 -11.48
N GLY A 23 5.96 -21.11 -10.35
CA GLY A 23 5.30 -22.41 -10.22
C GLY A 23 3.83 -22.33 -9.81
N PRO A 24 3.02 -23.36 -10.10
CA PRO A 24 1.67 -23.49 -9.56
C PRO A 24 1.72 -23.54 -8.03
N GLY A 25 1.07 -22.57 -7.37
CA GLY A 25 1.03 -22.46 -5.91
C GLY A 25 2.05 -21.49 -5.30
N ASP A 26 2.99 -20.96 -6.10
CA ASP A 26 3.98 -19.98 -5.62
C ASP A 26 3.41 -18.56 -5.61
N GLN A 27 2.24 -18.34 -4.99
CA GLN A 27 1.68 -16.99 -4.88
C GLN A 27 2.35 -16.25 -3.71
N LEU A 28 3.02 -15.14 -4.00
CA LEU A 28 3.52 -14.24 -2.97
C LEU A 28 2.49 -13.13 -2.73
N ILE A 29 2.05 -12.99 -1.48
CA ILE A 29 1.08 -11.97 -1.06
C ILE A 29 1.78 -10.99 -0.11
N LEU A 30 1.74 -9.70 -0.44
CA LEU A 30 2.26 -8.64 0.42
C LEU A 30 1.12 -7.74 0.90
N GLU A 31 1.06 -7.49 2.21
CA GLU A 31 0.07 -6.60 2.81
C GLU A 31 0.73 -5.35 3.44
N TYR A 32 0.13 -4.18 3.21
CA TYR A 32 0.61 -2.91 3.71
C TYR A 32 -0.52 -2.03 4.27
N ALA A 33 -0.21 -1.30 5.33
CA ALA A 33 -1.06 -0.22 5.84
C ALA A 33 -0.73 1.07 5.09
N ALA A 34 -1.75 1.79 4.65
CA ALA A 34 -1.61 3.02 3.89
C ALA A 34 -2.70 4.04 4.26
N THR A 35 -2.41 5.32 4.03
CA THR A 35 -3.43 6.36 4.02
C THR A 35 -4.37 6.17 2.83
N ARG A 36 -5.45 6.96 2.78
CA ARG A 36 -6.37 6.91 1.63
C ARG A 36 -5.66 7.36 0.34
N ALA A 37 -4.84 8.40 0.42
CA ALA A 37 -4.11 8.92 -0.73
C ALA A 37 -3.05 7.91 -1.22
N GLU A 38 -2.21 7.42 -0.32
CA GLU A 38 -1.18 6.40 -0.63
C GLU A 38 -1.80 5.15 -1.28
N ALA A 39 -2.94 4.68 -0.77
CA ALA A 39 -3.61 3.51 -1.33
C ALA A 39 -4.14 3.74 -2.75
N TRP A 40 -4.59 4.95 -3.07
CA TRP A 40 -5.06 5.27 -4.41
C TRP A 40 -3.90 5.35 -5.42
N GLU A 41 -2.82 6.05 -5.06
CA GLU A 41 -1.62 6.18 -5.90
C GLU A 41 -0.98 4.82 -6.15
N PHE A 42 -0.79 4.03 -5.09
CA PHE A 42 -0.22 2.69 -5.20
C PHE A 42 -1.09 1.78 -6.07
N ALA A 43 -2.41 1.77 -5.86
CA ALA A 43 -3.31 0.93 -6.64
C ALA A 43 -3.27 1.30 -8.14
N ALA A 44 -3.24 2.60 -8.46
CA ALA A 44 -3.11 3.06 -9.83
C ALA A 44 -1.78 2.58 -10.47
N ALA A 45 -0.66 2.72 -9.76
CA ALA A 45 0.64 2.28 -10.26
C ALA A 45 0.73 0.74 -10.40
N ALA A 46 0.17 -0.01 -9.45
CA ALA A 46 0.15 -1.46 -9.47
C ALA A 46 -0.67 -2.00 -10.65
N VAL A 47 -1.87 -1.44 -10.87
CA VAL A 47 -2.72 -1.79 -12.03
C VAL A 47 -2.02 -1.46 -13.35
N ASN A 48 -1.40 -0.27 -13.46
CA ASN A 48 -0.63 0.10 -14.65
C ASN A 48 0.57 -0.82 -14.91
N SER A 49 1.10 -1.45 -13.87
CA SER A 49 2.20 -2.42 -13.94
C SER A 49 1.71 -3.86 -14.16
N GLY A 50 0.40 -4.09 -14.30
CA GLY A 50 -0.19 -5.41 -14.48
C GLY A 50 -0.27 -6.26 -13.22
N LEU A 51 -0.06 -5.67 -12.03
CA LEU A 51 -0.15 -6.37 -10.76
C LEU A 51 -1.61 -6.48 -10.30
N ALA A 52 -1.96 -7.64 -9.76
CA ALA A 52 -3.20 -7.79 -9.02
C ALA A 52 -3.05 -7.12 -7.64
N VAL A 53 -3.98 -6.22 -7.32
CA VAL A 53 -4.01 -5.48 -6.07
C VAL A 53 -5.44 -5.38 -5.54
N THR A 54 -5.61 -5.44 -4.23
CA THR A 54 -6.87 -5.11 -3.56
C THR A 54 -6.63 -4.05 -2.48
N VAL A 55 -7.65 -3.23 -2.25
CA VAL A 55 -7.64 -2.19 -1.21
C VAL A 55 -8.92 -2.30 -0.38
N ASP A 56 -8.78 -2.40 0.93
CA ASP A 56 -9.91 -2.35 1.87
C ASP A 56 -9.59 -1.55 3.13
N SER A 57 -10.54 -1.47 4.06
CA SER A 57 -10.39 -0.77 5.35
C SER A 57 -9.99 -1.69 6.51
N LYS A 58 -9.61 -2.94 6.26
CA LYS A 58 -9.28 -3.93 7.29
C LYS A 58 -7.83 -3.79 7.74
N VAL A 59 -7.46 -2.60 8.21
CA VAL A 59 -6.14 -2.35 8.81
C VAL A 59 -6.07 -3.08 10.14
N ARG A 60 -5.02 -3.89 10.33
CA ARG A 60 -4.80 -4.68 11.55
C ARG A 60 -3.57 -4.16 12.30
N PRO A 61 -3.54 -4.22 13.64
CA PRO A 61 -2.33 -3.95 14.40
C PRO A 61 -1.17 -4.81 13.89
N GLY A 62 0.02 -4.21 13.70
CA GLY A 62 1.22 -4.90 13.20
C GLY A 62 1.35 -4.97 11.68
N LEU A 63 0.38 -4.45 10.91
CA LEU A 63 0.52 -4.32 9.46
C LEU A 63 1.60 -3.28 9.15
N ARG A 64 2.58 -3.66 8.31
CA ARG A 64 3.69 -2.78 7.96
C ARG A 64 3.18 -1.61 7.12
N PRO A 65 3.63 -0.37 7.38
CA PRO A 65 3.27 0.76 6.53
C PRO A 65 3.82 0.55 5.12
N LEU A 66 3.16 1.16 4.13
CA LEU A 66 3.65 1.15 2.76
C LEU A 66 5.08 1.73 2.71
N PRO A 67 6.05 1.04 2.08
CA PRO A 67 7.47 1.37 2.19
C PRO A 67 7.89 2.65 1.45
N CYS A 68 6.97 3.36 0.78
CA CYS A 68 7.30 4.40 -0.19
C CYS A 68 6.56 5.71 0.11
N ARG A 69 6.95 6.42 1.18
CA ARG A 69 6.46 7.79 1.44
C ARG A 69 7.14 8.87 0.59
N SER A 70 8.27 8.54 -0.07
CA SER A 70 9.18 9.53 -0.69
C SER A 70 9.54 9.28 -2.16
N LEU A 71 8.92 8.28 -2.81
CA LEU A 71 9.27 7.92 -4.20
C LEU A 71 8.42 8.64 -5.28
N TRP A 72 7.56 9.58 -4.87
CA TRP A 72 6.61 10.27 -5.75
C TRP A 72 6.83 11.79 -5.86
N HIS A 73 8.03 12.27 -5.50
CA HIS A 73 8.42 13.68 -5.66
C HIS A 73 9.02 13.96 -7.03
#